data_AF-A0A3C1RX84-F1
#
_entry.id   AF-A0A3C1RX84-F1
#
_cell.length_a   1.000
_cell.length_b   1.000
_cell.length_c   1.000
_cell.angle_alpha   90.00
_cell.angle_beta   90.00
_cell.angle_gamma   90.00
#
_symmetry.space_group_name_H-M   'P 1'
#
loop_
_entity.id
_entity.type
_entity.pdbx_description
1 polymer ?
#
loop_
_entity_poly.entity_id
_entity_poly.type
_entity_poly.pdbx_seq_one_letter_code
_entity_poly.pdbx_strand_id
1 'polypeptide(L)'
;GHFLEWGSTIVFVTSALAIIPLAGWMGTATEEIAVVLGPNLGGLLNATFGNATELIIGIVALNAGLIDVVKSSLVGSIIGNLLLVMGLSMFLGGLRFKEQKFQPVIARLNASALNLAVIAILVPTAVDMTSIGIKESTMQTLSAAVAVVLISVYILTLLFSMKTHS
;
A
#
# COMPACT_ATOMS: atom_id res chain seq x y z
N GLY A 1 -25.32 3.74 -8.67
CA GLY A 1 -26.64 3.21 -8.24
C GLY A 1 -27.85 4.02 -8.70
N HIS A 2 -27.69 5.11 -9.49
CA HIS A 2 -28.82 5.99 -9.83
C HIS A 2 -29.72 5.49 -10.99
N PHE A 3 -29.34 4.44 -11.72
CA PHE A 3 -30.02 4.04 -12.97
C PHE A 3 -30.90 2.78 -12.90
N LEU A 4 -30.83 1.95 -11.84
CA LEU A 4 -31.50 0.64 -11.77
C LEU A 4 -32.18 0.30 -10.43
N GLU A 5 -32.19 1.22 -9.45
CA GLU A 5 -32.76 1.00 -8.10
C GLU A 5 -32.30 -0.28 -7.38
N TRP A 6 -31.08 -0.76 -7.65
CA TRP A 6 -30.55 -1.92 -6.94
C TRP A 6 -30.17 -1.57 -5.50
N GLY A 7 -30.43 -2.50 -4.59
CA GLY A 7 -30.07 -2.35 -3.17
C GLY A 7 -28.57 -2.05 -3.00
N SER A 8 -28.24 -1.24 -2.00
CA SER A 8 -26.87 -0.77 -1.74
C SER A 8 -25.84 -1.89 -1.67
N THR A 9 -26.20 -3.04 -1.09
CA THR A 9 -25.35 -4.24 -1.03
C THR A 9 -24.99 -4.78 -2.41
N ILE A 10 -25.95 -4.83 -3.33
CA ILE A 10 -25.73 -5.35 -4.69
C ILE A 10 -24.82 -4.39 -5.45
N VAL A 11 -25.06 -3.08 -5.33
CA VAL A 11 -24.20 -2.06 -5.94
C VAL A 11 -22.78 -2.16 -5.39
N PHE A 12 -22.63 -2.35 -4.07
CA PHE A 12 -21.32 -2.51 -3.44
C PHE A 12 -20.58 -3.75 -3.96
N VAL A 13 -21.21 -4.92 -3.93
CA VAL A 13 -20.59 -6.18 -4.36
C VAL A 13 -20.23 -6.14 -5.84
N THR A 14 -21.14 -5.68 -6.70
CA THR A 14 -20.88 -5.60 -8.14
C THR A 14 -19.77 -4.59 -8.47
N SER A 15 -19.70 -3.45 -7.77
CA SER A 15 -18.61 -2.48 -7.92
C SER A 15 -17.29 -3.06 -7.45
N ALA A 16 -17.25 -3.73 -6.29
CA ALA A 16 -16.05 -4.37 -5.77
C ALA A 16 -15.51 -5.44 -6.72
N LEU A 17 -16.40 -6.28 -7.28
CA LEU A 17 -16.02 -7.30 -8.26
C LEU A 17 -15.51 -6.68 -9.57
N ALA A 18 -16.09 -5.56 -10.01
CA ALA A 18 -15.63 -4.84 -11.20
C ALA A 18 -14.23 -4.22 -11.02
N ILE A 19 -13.88 -3.78 -9.81
CA ILE A 19 -12.58 -3.17 -9.51
C ILE A 19 -11.43 -4.18 -9.64
N ILE A 20 -11.64 -5.45 -9.29
CA ILE A 20 -10.59 -6.49 -9.32
C ILE A 20 -9.89 -6.60 -10.70
N PRO A 21 -10.59 -6.86 -11.82
CA PRO A 21 -9.95 -6.93 -13.13
C PRO A 21 -9.41 -5.58 -13.61
N LEU A 22 -10.07 -4.47 -13.27
CA LEU A 22 -9.60 -3.12 -13.63
C LEU A 22 -8.26 -2.79 -12.97
N ALA A 23 -8.09 -3.16 -11.69
CA ALA A 23 -6.84 -3.00 -10.98
C ALA A 23 -5.71 -3.84 -11.61
N GLY A 24 -6.03 -5.08 -12.02
CA GLY A 24 -5.09 -5.93 -12.76
C GLY A 24 -4.63 -5.29 -14.07
N TRP A 25 -5.55 -4.81 -14.89
CA TRP A 25 -5.21 -4.13 -16.15
C TRP A 25 -4.43 -2.84 -15.96
N MET A 26 -4.76 -2.05 -14.94
CA MET A 26 -4.01 -0.83 -14.63
C MET A 26 -2.58 -1.15 -14.19
N GLY A 27 -2.38 -2.22 -13.42
CA GLY A 27 -1.05 -2.70 -13.04
C GLY A 27 -0.21 -3.09 -14.27
N THR A 28 -0.76 -3.92 -15.15
CA THR A 28 -0.07 -4.33 -16.39
C THR A 28 0.23 -3.13 -17.29
N ALA A 29 -0.72 -2.21 -17.49
CA ALA A 29 -0.50 -1.01 -18.28
C ALA A 29 0.60 -0.12 -17.69
N THR A 30 0.65 0.00 -16.35
CA THR A 30 1.69 0.75 -15.64
C THR A 30 3.07 0.12 -15.86
N GLU A 31 3.17 -1.20 -15.79
CA GLU A 31 4.42 -1.93 -16.02
C GLU A 31 4.94 -1.73 -17.45
N GLU A 32 4.08 -1.86 -18.46
CA GLU A 32 4.45 -1.65 -19.87
C GLU A 32 4.94 -0.20 -20.12
N ILE A 33 4.28 0.79 -19.53
CA ILE A 33 4.73 2.19 -19.63
C ILE A 33 6.06 2.39 -18.90
N ALA A 34 6.24 1.78 -17.73
CA ALA A 34 7.46 1.89 -16.94
C ALA A 34 8.69 1.35 -17.68
N VAL A 35 8.53 0.27 -18.46
CA VAL A 35 9.60 -0.29 -19.30
C VAL A 35 10.09 0.73 -20.34
N VAL A 36 9.18 1.47 -20.96
CA VAL A 36 9.52 2.46 -22.01
C VAL A 36 10.15 3.73 -21.42
N LEU A 37 9.75 4.14 -20.21
CA LEU A 37 10.25 5.35 -19.54
C LEU A 37 11.66 5.19 -18.92
N GLY A 38 12.17 3.97 -18.87
CA GLY A 38 13.46 3.63 -18.25
C GLY A 38 13.41 3.57 -16.72
N PRO A 39 14.48 3.08 -16.06
CA PRO A 39 14.45 2.67 -14.65
C PRO A 39 14.00 3.77 -13.68
N ASN A 40 14.40 5.01 -13.95
CA ASN A 40 14.13 6.12 -13.04
C ASN A 40 12.66 6.55 -13.08
N LEU A 41 12.15 6.92 -14.25
CA LEU A 41 10.76 7.37 -14.40
C LEU A 41 9.77 6.20 -14.31
N GLY A 42 10.18 5.01 -14.77
CA GLY A 42 9.38 3.80 -14.63
C GLY A 42 9.21 3.37 -13.18
N GLY A 43 10.26 3.48 -12.35
CA GLY A 43 10.16 3.21 -10.91
C GLY A 43 9.16 4.12 -10.20
N LEU A 44 9.17 5.42 -10.51
CA LEU A 44 8.23 6.40 -9.94
C LEU A 44 6.79 6.18 -10.43
N LEU A 45 6.63 5.83 -11.71
CA LEU A 45 5.34 5.51 -12.30
C LEU A 45 4.74 4.26 -11.65
N ASN A 46 5.51 3.20 -11.48
CA ASN A 46 5.07 1.97 -10.81
C ASN A 46 4.72 2.21 -9.34
N ALA A 47 5.54 2.98 -8.63
CA ALA A 47 5.25 3.38 -7.25
C ALA A 47 3.87 4.07 -7.09
N THR A 48 3.52 4.94 -8.04
CA THR A 48 2.30 5.76 -7.97
C THR A 48 1.09 5.01 -8.55
N PHE A 49 1.18 4.54 -9.79
CA PHE A 49 0.07 3.92 -10.51
C PHE A 49 -0.11 2.44 -10.19
N GLY A 50 0.94 1.74 -9.74
CA GLY A 50 0.81 0.37 -9.23
C GLY A 50 -0.08 0.27 -7.98
N ASN A 51 -0.18 1.36 -7.22
CA ASN A 51 -1.06 1.49 -6.05
C ASN A 51 -2.25 2.45 -6.29
N ALA A 52 -2.51 2.87 -7.53
CA ALA A 52 -3.50 3.92 -7.80
C ALA A 52 -4.93 3.49 -7.41
N THR A 53 -5.27 2.20 -7.50
CA THR A 53 -6.61 1.72 -7.09
C THR A 53 -6.84 1.98 -5.61
N GLU A 54 -5.84 1.65 -4.79
CA GLU A 54 -5.90 1.88 -3.34
C GLU A 54 -5.96 3.37 -3.01
N LEU A 55 -5.13 4.18 -3.67
CA LEU A 55 -5.14 5.65 -3.53
C LEU A 55 -6.49 6.27 -3.90
N ILE A 56 -7.07 5.88 -5.03
CA ILE A 56 -8.36 6.40 -5.51
C ILE A 56 -9.47 6.07 -4.52
N ILE A 57 -9.58 4.81 -4.09
CA ILE A 57 -10.60 4.37 -3.13
C ILE A 57 -10.39 5.07 -1.79
N GLY A 58 -9.15 5.17 -1.32
CA GLY A 58 -8.79 5.85 -0.09
C GLY A 58 -9.20 7.32 -0.11
N ILE A 59 -8.88 8.06 -1.19
CA ILE A 59 -9.24 9.48 -1.34
C ILE A 59 -10.77 9.66 -1.39
N VAL A 60 -11.48 8.82 -2.14
CA VAL A 60 -12.95 8.88 -2.22
C VAL A 60 -13.59 8.62 -0.84
N ALA A 61 -13.09 7.62 -0.10
CA ALA A 61 -13.54 7.32 1.25
C ALA A 61 -13.22 8.46 2.24
N LEU A 62 -12.03 9.06 2.16
CA LEU A 62 -11.64 10.24 2.94
C LEU A 62 -12.57 11.42 2.69
N ASN A 63 -12.87 11.72 1.42
CA ASN A 63 -13.80 12.79 1.05
C ASN A 63 -15.22 12.54 1.54
N ALA A 64 -15.61 11.27 1.71
CA ALA A 64 -16.88 10.87 2.32
C ALA A 64 -16.84 10.84 3.87
N GLY A 65 -15.72 11.23 4.49
CA GLY A 65 -15.56 11.22 5.96
C GLY A 65 -15.32 9.83 6.56
N LEU A 66 -15.07 8.81 5.75
CA LEU A 66 -14.90 7.42 6.17
C LEU A 66 -13.46 7.14 6.63
N ILE A 67 -12.98 7.90 7.62
CA ILE A 67 -11.59 7.85 8.09
C ILE A 67 -11.21 6.44 8.59
N ASP A 68 -12.10 5.79 9.33
CA ASP A 68 -11.85 4.44 9.86
C ASP A 68 -11.74 3.40 8.75
N VAL A 69 -12.54 3.54 7.68
CA VAL A 69 -12.46 2.67 6.50
C VAL A 69 -11.09 2.80 5.84
N VAL A 70 -10.58 4.04 5.70
CA VAL A 70 -9.25 4.28 5.12
C VAL A 70 -8.14 3.71 6.01
N LYS A 71 -8.21 3.92 7.34
CA LYS A 71 -7.23 3.36 8.27
C LYS A 71 -7.23 1.83 8.21
N SER A 72 -8.41 1.21 8.22
CA SER A 72 -8.55 -0.25 8.12
C SER A 72 -8.09 -0.78 6.76
N SER A 73 -8.33 -0.07 5.66
CA SER A 73 -7.90 -0.51 4.33
C SER A 73 -6.38 -0.48 4.19
N LEU A 74 -5.71 0.55 4.71
CA LEU A 74 -4.24 0.65 4.68
C LEU A 74 -3.57 -0.49 5.47
N VAL A 75 -4.06 -0.77 6.68
CA VAL A 75 -3.57 -1.91 7.48
C VAL A 75 -3.88 -3.24 6.77
N GLY A 76 -5.08 -3.35 6.20
CA GLY A 76 -5.50 -4.51 5.42
C GLY A 76 -4.62 -4.76 4.18
N SER A 77 -4.18 -3.70 3.49
CA SER A 77 -3.27 -3.79 2.33
C SER A 77 -1.89 -4.31 2.74
N ILE A 78 -1.34 -3.80 3.85
CA ILE A 78 -0.07 -4.28 4.41
C ILE A 78 -0.18 -5.77 4.75
N ILE A 79 -1.18 -6.16 5.54
CA ILE A 79 -1.38 -7.57 5.94
C ILE A 79 -1.64 -8.45 4.71
N GLY A 80 -2.45 -7.98 3.77
CA GLY A 80 -2.79 -8.67 2.53
C GLY A 80 -1.54 -8.96 1.69
N ASN A 81 -0.68 -7.98 1.48
CA ASN A 81 0.55 -8.17 0.72
C ASN A 81 1.54 -9.11 1.42
N LEU A 82 1.68 -8.97 2.75
CA LEU A 82 2.69 -9.71 3.50
C LEU A 82 2.31 -11.15 3.83
N LEU A 83 1.03 -11.42 4.12
CA LEU A 83 0.60 -12.74 4.53
C LEU A 83 -0.14 -13.45 3.41
N LEU A 84 -1.11 -12.78 2.78
CA LEU A 84 -1.95 -13.42 1.77
C LEU A 84 -1.21 -13.57 0.44
N VAL A 85 -0.76 -12.47 -0.16
CA VAL A 85 -0.10 -12.50 -1.49
C VAL A 85 1.22 -13.24 -1.41
N MET A 86 2.09 -12.89 -0.46
CA MET A 86 3.37 -13.58 -0.27
C MET A 86 3.17 -15.06 0.10
N GLY A 87 2.26 -15.37 1.03
CA GLY A 87 1.99 -16.74 1.45
C GLY A 87 1.42 -17.60 0.33
N LEU A 88 0.48 -17.08 -0.47
CA LEU A 88 -0.04 -17.78 -1.66
C LEU A 88 1.04 -17.95 -2.73
N SER A 89 1.90 -16.96 -2.94
CA SER A 89 3.01 -17.05 -3.90
C SER A 89 4.00 -18.15 -3.51
N MET A 90 4.37 -18.21 -2.22
CA MET A 90 5.21 -19.27 -1.67
C MET A 90 4.53 -20.63 -1.76
N PHE A 91 3.25 -20.73 -1.38
CA PHE A 91 2.47 -21.96 -1.42
C PHE A 91 2.35 -22.51 -2.85
N LEU A 92 1.82 -21.71 -3.78
CA LEU A 92 1.59 -22.13 -5.16
C LEU A 92 2.89 -22.41 -5.91
N GLY A 93 3.92 -21.58 -5.72
CA GLY A 93 5.23 -21.85 -6.32
C GLY A 93 5.89 -23.10 -5.70
N GLY A 94 5.65 -23.37 -4.42
CA GLY A 94 6.14 -24.54 -3.70
C GLY A 94 5.52 -25.86 -4.17
N LEU A 95 4.33 -25.82 -4.79
CA LEU A 95 3.73 -27.00 -5.44
C LEU A 95 4.55 -27.49 -6.64
N ARG A 96 5.28 -26.60 -7.30
CA ARG A 96 6.09 -26.91 -8.49
C ARG A 96 7.59 -26.99 -8.20
N PHE A 97 8.09 -26.14 -7.32
CA PHE A 97 9.51 -26.01 -7.03
C PHE A 97 9.81 -26.37 -5.56
N LYS A 98 10.78 -27.27 -5.34
CA LYS A 98 11.19 -27.66 -3.98
C LYS A 98 11.78 -26.51 -3.16
N GLU A 99 12.44 -25.58 -3.84
CA GLU A 99 13.05 -24.39 -3.24
C GLU A 99 12.81 -23.18 -4.17
N GLN A 100 12.55 -22.02 -3.57
CA GLN A 100 12.43 -20.75 -4.27
C GLN A 100 13.60 -19.86 -3.87
N LYS A 101 14.34 -19.33 -4.87
CA LYS A 101 15.51 -18.48 -4.63
C LYS A 101 15.10 -17.02 -4.67
N PHE A 102 15.43 -16.29 -3.61
CA PHE A 102 15.28 -14.84 -3.51
C PHE A 102 16.64 -14.20 -3.29
N GLN A 103 16.84 -12.99 -3.82
CA GLN A 103 18.10 -12.28 -3.63
C GLN A 103 18.21 -11.79 -2.18
N PRO A 104 19.14 -12.34 -1.37
CA PRO A 104 19.12 -12.14 0.08
C PRO A 104 19.43 -10.71 0.50
N VAL A 105 20.09 -9.91 -0.35
CA VAL A 105 20.36 -8.49 -0.08
C VAL A 105 19.07 -7.67 -0.24
N ILE A 106 18.38 -7.81 -1.38
CA ILE A 106 17.14 -7.09 -1.68
C ILE A 106 16.04 -7.46 -0.68
N ALA A 107 15.88 -8.74 -0.38
CA ALA A 107 14.89 -9.22 0.60
C ALA A 107 15.14 -8.61 1.99
N ARG A 108 16.40 -8.54 2.45
CA ARG A 108 16.76 -7.95 3.74
C ARG A 108 16.54 -6.44 3.79
N LEU A 109 16.85 -5.73 2.71
CA LEU A 109 16.60 -4.29 2.59
C LEU A 109 15.09 -3.99 2.67
N ASN A 110 14.28 -4.70 1.88
CA ASN A 110 12.83 -4.52 1.87
C ASN A 110 12.19 -4.91 3.21
N ALA A 111 12.62 -6.01 3.83
CA ALA A 111 12.12 -6.42 5.14
C ALA A 111 12.45 -5.40 6.25
N SER A 112 13.67 -4.86 6.24
CA SER A 112 14.07 -3.82 7.21
C SER A 112 13.29 -2.53 7.02
N ALA A 113 13.13 -2.06 5.78
CA ALA A 113 12.38 -0.86 5.46
C ALA A 113 10.89 -0.99 5.85
N LEU A 114 10.29 -2.14 5.54
CA LEU A 114 8.92 -2.47 5.94
C LEU A 114 8.75 -2.49 7.46
N ASN A 115 9.66 -3.12 8.19
CA ASN A 115 9.57 -3.20 9.65
C ASN A 115 9.64 -1.81 10.28
N LEU A 116 10.54 -0.96 9.79
CA LEU A 116 10.63 0.44 10.20
C LEU A 116 9.33 1.21 9.90
N ALA A 117 8.75 1.02 8.71
CA ALA A 117 7.51 1.67 8.32
C ALA A 117 6.33 1.25 9.22
N VAL A 118 6.19 -0.06 9.48
CA VAL A 118 5.12 -0.60 10.35
C VAL A 118 5.26 -0.08 11.77
N ILE A 119 6.46 -0.11 12.35
CA ILE A 119 6.71 0.42 13.70
C ILE A 119 6.35 1.91 13.76
N ALA A 120 6.81 2.71 12.79
CA ALA A 120 6.52 4.13 12.75
C ALA A 120 5.02 4.44 12.67
N ILE A 121 4.28 3.73 11.81
CA ILE A 121 2.81 3.87 11.70
C ILE A 121 2.10 3.49 13.00
N LEU A 122 2.65 2.55 13.78
CA LEU A 122 2.08 2.14 15.07
C LEU A 122 2.35 3.14 16.21
N VAL A 123 3.35 4.03 16.08
CA VAL A 123 3.70 4.98 17.17
C VAL A 123 2.53 5.86 17.59
N PRO A 124 1.82 6.58 16.70
CA PRO A 124 0.69 7.42 17.10
C PRO A 124 -0.42 6.60 17.77
N THR A 125 -0.74 5.42 17.24
CA THR A 125 -1.74 4.51 17.80
C THR A 125 -1.36 4.04 19.20
N ALA A 126 -0.10 3.68 19.42
CA ALA A 126 0.38 3.26 20.74
C ALA A 126 0.30 4.41 21.76
N VAL A 127 0.65 5.64 21.35
CA VAL A 127 0.54 6.82 22.20
C VAL A 127 -0.92 7.12 22.54
N ASP A 128 -1.82 7.01 21.57
CA ASP A 128 -3.26 7.22 21.77
C ASP A 128 -3.87 6.23 22.77
N MET A 129 -3.46 4.96 22.68
CA MET A 129 -3.95 3.91 23.58
C MET A 129 -3.37 3.97 25.00
N THR A 130 -2.14 4.50 25.17
CA THR A 130 -1.42 4.45 26.45
C THR A 130 -1.46 5.76 27.22
N SER A 131 -1.77 6.88 26.55
CA SER A 131 -1.69 8.20 27.17
C SER A 131 -3.09 8.74 27.50
N ILE A 132 -3.30 9.14 28.75
CA ILE A 132 -4.56 9.73 29.20
C ILE A 132 -4.44 11.26 29.11
N GLY A 133 -5.40 11.91 28.44
CA GLY A 133 -5.52 13.37 28.43
C GLY A 133 -4.69 14.11 27.36
N ILE A 134 -4.20 13.41 26.33
CA ILE A 134 -3.60 14.07 25.16
C ILE A 134 -4.72 14.70 24.32
N LYS A 135 -4.52 15.97 23.94
CA LYS A 135 -5.43 16.67 23.03
C LYS A 135 -5.34 16.07 21.63
N GLU A 136 -6.47 15.96 20.94
CA GLU A 136 -6.54 15.48 19.57
C GLU A 136 -5.60 16.24 18.62
N SER A 137 -5.46 17.56 18.79
CA SER A 137 -4.53 18.39 18.01
C SER A 137 -3.07 17.95 18.13
N THR A 138 -2.67 17.49 19.31
CA THR A 138 -1.31 16.98 19.56
C THR A 138 -1.13 15.62 18.88
N MET A 139 -2.15 14.76 18.91
CA MET A 139 -2.14 13.47 18.21
C MET A 139 -2.06 13.64 16.69
N GLN A 140 -2.79 14.61 16.14
CA GLN A 140 -2.74 14.96 14.72
C GLN A 140 -1.35 15.49 14.34
N THR A 141 -0.74 16.34 15.18
CA THR A 141 0.63 16.85 14.95
C THR A 141 1.66 15.72 14.97
N LEU A 142 1.54 14.79 15.92
CA LEU A 142 2.39 13.60 15.99
C LEU A 142 2.23 12.72 14.75
N SER A 143 0.99 12.44 14.34
CA SER A 143 0.69 11.64 13.14
C SER A 143 1.23 12.30 11.88
N ALA A 144 1.10 13.64 11.76
CA ALA A 144 1.66 14.40 10.65
C ALA A 144 3.19 14.37 10.62
N ALA A 145 3.85 14.51 11.78
CA ALA A 145 5.29 14.41 11.88
C ALA A 145 5.80 13.02 11.44
N VAL A 146 5.14 11.96 11.91
CA VAL A 146 5.44 10.58 11.49
C VAL A 146 5.24 10.41 9.98
N ALA A 147 4.15 10.93 9.42
CA ALA A 147 3.89 10.86 7.98
C ALA A 147 4.98 11.58 7.16
N VAL A 148 5.41 12.77 7.58
CA VAL A 148 6.51 13.52 6.92
C VAL A 148 7.82 12.73 6.95
N VAL A 149 8.16 12.13 8.08
CA VAL A 149 9.36 11.29 8.21
C VAL A 149 9.26 10.08 7.28
N LEU A 150 8.12 9.38 7.25
CA LEU A 150 7.91 8.21 6.40
C LEU A 150 7.97 8.54 4.91
N ILE A 151 7.36 9.64 4.48
CA ILE A 151 7.44 10.12 3.10
C ILE A 151 8.89 10.44 2.73
N SER A 152 9.63 11.09 3.64
CA SER A 152 11.04 11.42 3.41
C SER A 152 11.90 10.16 3.26
N VAL A 153 11.72 9.18 4.15
CA VAL A 153 12.41 7.88 4.08
C VAL A 153 12.04 7.15 2.79
N TYR A 154 10.78 7.18 2.38
CA TYR A 154 10.32 6.58 1.14
C TYR A 154 10.99 7.21 -0.10
N ILE A 155 11.01 8.54 -0.19
CA ILE A 155 11.67 9.26 -1.29
C ILE A 155 13.17 8.94 -1.32
N LEU A 156 13.86 8.96 -0.17
CA LEU A 156 15.28 8.61 -0.09
C LEU A 156 15.53 7.16 -0.52
N THR A 157 14.64 6.23 -0.15
CA THR A 157 14.72 4.81 -0.55
C THR A 157 14.53 4.66 -2.06
N LEU A 158 13.56 5.36 -2.66
CA LEU A 158 13.37 5.39 -4.10
C LEU A 158 14.61 5.94 -4.82
N LEU A 159 15.15 7.08 -4.37
CA LEU A 159 16.36 7.67 -4.96
C LEU A 159 17.57 6.74 -4.85
N PHE A 160 17.73 6.05 -3.73
CA PHE A 160 18.78 5.05 -3.56
C PHE A 160 18.58 3.87 -4.52
N SER A 161 17.37 3.31 -4.58
CA SER A 161 17.04 2.18 -5.47
C SER A 161 17.24 2.51 -6.95
N MET A 162 16.92 3.74 -7.35
CA MET A 162 17.02 4.21 -8.74
C MET A 162 18.46 4.57 -9.15
N LYS A 163 19.28 5.11 -8.22
CA LYS A 163 20.58 5.71 -8.58
C LYS A 163 21.80 4.85 -8.26
N THR A 164 21.77 4.01 -7.22
CA THR A 164 22.99 3.34 -6.72
C THR A 164 23.02 1.82 -6.93
N HIS A 165 21.89 1.19 -7.27
CA HIS A 165 21.75 -0.28 -7.39
C HIS A 165 20.89 -0.72 -8.59
N SER A 166 20.90 0.04 -9.69
CA SER A 166 20.45 -0.42 -11.03
C SER A 166 21.63 -0.91 -11.86
#